data_AF-A0A3L7UCA3-F1
#
_entry.id   AF-A0A3L7UCA3-F1
#
_cell.length_a   1.000
_cell.length_b   1.000
_cell.length_c   1.000
_cell.angle_alpha   90.00
_cell.angle_beta   90.00
_cell.angle_gamma   90.00
#
_symmetry.space_group_name_H-M   'P 1'
#
loop_
_entity.id
_entity.type
_entity.pdbx_description
1 polymer ?
#
loop_
_entity_poly.entity_id
_entity_poly.type
_entity_poly.pdbx_seq_one_letter_code
_entity_poly.pdbx_strand_id
1 'polypeptide(L)'
;MKLFILLITVALSFQNSCAETPQRLRVLCYNIHYGPGMDGLSDIQRLADVIKAAKPDLVALQEVDVGVLRSGRVHQLQKLG
;
A
#
# COMPACT_ATOMS: atom_id res chain seq x y z
N MET A 1 14.06 1.02 -61.88
CA MET A 1 13.37 1.97 -60.98
C MET A 1 12.52 1.28 -59.90
N LYS A 2 12.90 0.09 -59.40
CA LYS A 2 12.09 -0.69 -58.44
C LYS A 2 12.83 -1.10 -57.17
N LEU A 3 14.01 -0.51 -56.90
CA LEU A 3 14.85 -0.91 -55.78
C LEU A 3 15.07 0.18 -54.71
N PHE A 4 14.57 1.39 -54.92
CA PHE A 4 14.73 2.50 -53.96
C PHE A 4 13.60 2.62 -52.92
N ILE A 5 12.51 1.87 -53.07
CA ILE A 5 11.32 1.99 -52.20
C ILE A 5 11.42 1.11 -50.93
N LEU A 6 12.35 0.15 -50.87
CA LEU A 6 12.43 -0.79 -49.74
C LEU A 6 13.26 -0.27 -48.54
N LEU A 7 14.06 0.79 -48.71
CA LEU A 7 14.96 1.26 -47.65
C LEU A 7 14.32 2.29 -46.70
N ILE A 8 13.20 2.90 -47.08
CA ILE A 8 12.55 3.99 -46.31
C ILE A 8 11.57 3.45 -45.24
N THR A 9 11.07 2.21 -45.38
CA THR A 9 10.07 1.64 -44.47
C THR A 9 10.61 1.10 -43.15
N VAL A 10 11.93 0.95 -42.98
CA VAL A 10 12.54 0.40 -41.75
C VAL A 10 12.88 1.49 -40.72
N ALA A 11 12.95 2.77 -41.11
CA ALA A 11 13.47 3.84 -40.24
C ALA A 11 12.45 4.53 -39.32
N LEU A 12 11.16 4.16 -39.36
CA LEU A 12 10.09 4.87 -38.64
C LEU A 12 9.49 4.13 -37.44
N SER A 13 10.02 2.96 -37.08
CA SER A 13 9.60 2.26 -35.86
C SER A 13 10.47 2.65 -34.66
N PHE A 14 10.75 3.95 -34.47
CA PHE A 14 11.12 4.43 -33.15
C PHE A 14 9.84 4.51 -32.34
N GLN A 15 9.50 3.40 -31.67
CA GLN A 15 8.51 3.42 -30.62
C GLN A 15 9.01 4.42 -29.56
N ASN A 16 8.34 5.57 -29.50
CA ASN A 16 8.38 6.42 -28.33
C ASN A 16 7.81 5.58 -27.18
N SER A 17 8.67 4.91 -26.42
CA SER A 17 8.32 4.52 -25.06
C SER A 17 8.09 5.82 -24.31
N CYS A 18 6.83 6.24 -24.21
CA CYS A 18 6.43 7.21 -23.21
C CYS A 18 6.94 6.64 -21.88
N ALA A 19 7.87 7.32 -21.23
CA ALA A 19 8.37 6.87 -19.95
C ALA A 19 7.17 6.70 -19.01
N GLU A 20 6.78 5.46 -18.71
CA GLU A 20 5.72 5.21 -17.75
C GLU A 20 6.14 5.85 -16.44
N THR A 21 5.32 6.77 -15.94
CA THR A 21 5.53 7.35 -14.61
C THR A 21 5.61 6.19 -13.63
N PRO A 22 6.69 6.04 -12.85
CA PRO A 22 6.82 4.93 -11.92
C PRO A 22 5.61 4.89 -11.00
N GLN A 23 4.83 3.80 -11.06
CA GLN A 23 3.72 3.59 -10.15
C GLN A 23 4.30 3.44 -8.75
N ARG A 24 4.00 4.40 -7.86
CA ARG A 24 4.49 4.40 -6.49
C ARG A 24 3.43 3.76 -5.60
N LEU A 25 3.77 2.62 -5.01
CA LEU A 25 2.97 1.97 -3.97
C LEU A 25 3.59 2.21 -2.59
N ARG A 26 2.78 2.66 -1.64
CA ARG A 26 3.15 2.84 -0.22
C ARG A 26 2.56 1.70 0.60
N VAL A 27 3.44 0.83 1.09
CA VAL A 27 3.05 -0.30 1.93
C VAL A 27 3.44 -0.02 3.38
N LEU A 28 2.50 -0.18 4.31
CA LEU A 28 2.74 -0.17 5.74
C LEU A 28 2.63 -1.59 6.30
N CYS A 29 3.72 -2.12 6.86
CA CYS A 29 3.69 -3.33 7.67
C CYS A 29 3.84 -2.93 9.13
N TYR A 30 2.87 -3.29 9.97
CA TYR A 30 2.89 -2.88 11.37
C TYR A 30 2.36 -3.97 12.30
N ASN A 31 3.20 -4.36 13.26
CA ASN A 31 2.77 -5.15 14.40
C ASN A 31 2.16 -4.23 15.44
N ILE A 32 0.85 -4.34 15.64
CA ILE A 32 0.10 -3.44 16.51
C ILE A 32 0.12 -3.88 17.97
N HIS A 33 0.78 -5.01 18.27
CA HIS A 33 0.90 -5.59 19.60
C HIS A 33 -0.44 -5.61 20.33
N TYR A 34 -1.52 -6.11 19.70
CA TYR A 34 -2.90 -6.10 20.22
C TYR A 34 -3.47 -4.71 20.61
N GLY A 35 -2.91 -3.60 20.13
CA GLY A 35 -3.47 -2.25 20.20
C GLY A 35 -2.97 -1.24 21.25
N PRO A 36 -2.16 -1.55 22.29
CA PRO A 36 -1.62 -0.55 23.19
C PRO A 36 -0.60 0.36 22.51
N GLY A 37 -0.62 1.64 22.91
CA GLY A 37 0.48 2.56 22.62
C GLY A 37 1.64 2.42 23.60
N MET A 38 2.64 3.28 23.45
CA MET A 38 3.81 3.36 24.35
C MET A 38 3.44 3.75 25.79
N ASP A 39 2.24 4.28 25.99
CA ASP A 39 1.65 4.60 27.29
C ASP A 39 0.87 3.42 27.90
N GLY A 40 0.86 2.26 27.25
CA GLY A 40 0.12 1.08 27.66
C GLY A 40 -1.40 1.16 27.45
N LEU A 41 -1.91 2.27 26.89
CA LEU A 41 -3.34 2.44 26.66
C LEU A 41 -3.73 1.84 25.31
N SER A 42 -4.72 0.94 25.33
CA SER A 42 -5.34 0.41 24.12
C SER A 42 -6.35 1.41 23.56
N ASP A 43 -5.91 2.17 22.56
CA ASP A 43 -6.72 3.15 21.84
C ASP A 43 -6.64 2.85 20.34
N ILE A 44 -7.64 2.10 19.86
CA ILE A 44 -7.72 1.68 18.47
C ILE A 44 -7.98 2.87 17.54
N GLN A 45 -8.63 3.93 18.01
CA GLN A 45 -8.86 5.13 17.20
C GLN A 45 -7.55 5.87 16.95
N ARG A 46 -6.73 6.03 18.01
CA ARG A 46 -5.38 6.59 17.89
C ARG A 46 -4.51 5.77 16.94
N LEU A 47 -4.59 4.44 17.01
CA LEU A 47 -3.88 3.55 16.07
C LEU A 47 -4.34 3.78 14.62
N ALA A 48 -5.65 3.88 14.38
CA ALA A 48 -6.20 4.19 13.06
C ALA A 48 -5.72 5.55 12.54
N ASP A 49 -5.64 6.56 13.40
CA ASP A 49 -5.19 7.91 13.04
C ASP A 49 -3.70 7.92 12.64
N VAL A 50 -2.86 7.14 13.33
CA VAL A 50 -1.45 6.95 12.94
C VAL A 50 -1.33 6.25 11.58
N ILE A 51 -2.10 5.17 11.35
CA ILE A 51 -2.11 4.45 10.06
C ILE A 51 -2.55 5.39 8.93
N LYS A 52 -3.62 6.16 9.13
CA LYS A 52 -4.12 7.13 8.13
C LYS A 52 -3.12 8.26 7.86
N ALA A 53 -2.45 8.79 8.89
CA ALA A 53 -1.43 9.83 8.74
C ALA A 53 -0.24 9.36 7.89
N ALA A 54 0.09 8.07 7.96
CA ALA A 54 1.12 7.45 7.12
C ALA A 54 0.73 7.34 5.63
N LYS A 55 -0.53 7.66 5.26
CA LYS A 55 -1.08 7.61 3.88
C LYS A 55 -0.62 6.36 3.08
N PRO A 56 -0.80 5.14 3.61
CA PRO A 56 -0.47 3.92 2.89
C PRO A 56 -1.54 3.61 1.84
N ASP A 57 -1.13 2.93 0.77
CA ASP A 57 -2.03 2.34 -0.22
C ASP A 57 -2.42 0.91 0.18
N LEU A 58 -1.54 0.22 0.92
CA LEU A 58 -1.77 -1.12 1.47
C LEU A 58 -1.23 -1.20 2.91
N VAL A 59 -2.00 -1.83 3.80
CA VAL A 59 -1.62 -2.04 5.21
C VAL A 59 -1.64 -3.53 5.53
N ALA A 60 -0.54 -4.04 6.08
CA ALA A 60 -0.40 -5.40 6.59
C ALA A 60 -0.17 -5.36 8.11
N LEU A 61 -1.11 -5.91 8.88
CA LEU A 61 -1.06 -5.88 10.34
C LEU A 61 -0.67 -7.24 10.94
N GLN A 62 0.04 -7.22 12.07
CA GLN A 62 0.37 -8.40 12.87
C GLN A 62 -0.13 -8.21 14.32
N GLU A 63 -0.33 -9.33 15.04
CA GLU A 63 -0.87 -9.37 16.41
C GLU A 63 -2.22 -8.66 16.58
N VAL A 64 -3.10 -8.82 15.57
CA VAL A 64 -4.47 -8.30 15.62
C VAL A 64 -5.37 -9.28 16.38
N ASP A 65 -6.11 -8.77 17.34
CA ASP A 65 -7.07 -9.56 18.12
C ASP A 65 -8.50 -9.48 17.56
N VAL A 66 -9.23 -10.59 17.71
CA VAL A 66 -10.66 -10.70 17.37
C VAL A 66 -11.43 -11.31 18.54
N GLY A 67 -12.17 -10.48 19.28
CA GLY A 67 -13.14 -10.96 20.26
C GLY A 67 -12.56 -11.63 21.53
N VAL A 68 -11.26 -11.50 21.79
CA VAL A 68 -10.59 -12.10 22.95
C VAL A 68 -10.63 -11.21 24.19
N LEU A 69 -10.47 -11.81 25.38
CA LEU A 69 -10.62 -11.10 26.65
C LEU A 69 -9.60 -9.95 26.82
N ARG A 70 -8.33 -10.17 26.47
CA ARG A 70 -7.25 -9.18 26.65
C ARG A 70 -7.46 -7.90 25.83
N SER A 71 -8.21 -7.98 24.73
CA SER A 71 -8.57 -6.84 23.88
C SER A 71 -9.95 -6.26 24.22
N GLY A 72 -10.52 -6.61 25.37
CA GLY A 72 -11.87 -6.18 25.77
C GLY A 72 -12.97 -6.78 24.89
N ARG A 73 -12.73 -7.93 24.26
CA ARG A 73 -13.60 -8.58 23.27
C ARG A 73 -13.86 -7.73 22.03
N VAL A 74 -12.97 -6.79 21.72
CA VAL A 74 -13.08 -5.95 20.52
C VAL A 74 -12.61 -6.72 19.28
N HIS A 75 -13.32 -6.54 18.17
CA HIS A 75 -12.84 -6.92 16.85
C HIS A 75 -11.99 -5.77 16.29
N GLN A 76 -10.67 -5.83 16.50
CA GLN A 76 -9.80 -4.67 16.23
C GLN A 76 -9.78 -4.27 14.76
N LEU A 77 -9.74 -5.24 13.86
CA LEU A 77 -9.73 -4.96 12.42
C LEU A 77 -10.98 -4.20 11.95
N GLN A 78 -12.17 -4.52 12.50
CA GLN A 78 -13.42 -3.80 12.19
C GLN A 78 -13.44 -2.37 12.73
N LYS A 79 -12.59 -2.03 13.70
CA LYS A 79 -12.48 -0.69 14.27
C LYS A 79 -11.43 0.18 13.57
N LEU A 80 -10.52 -0.45 12.82
CA LEU A 80 -9.46 0.24 12.07
C LEU A 80 -9.92 0.71 10.68
N GLY A 81 -11.00 0.11 10.14
CA GLY A 81 -11.59 0.42 8.84
C GLY A 81 -12.98 0.99 8.96
#